data_AF-A0A1B9YML3-F1
#
_entry.id   AF-A0A1B9YML3-F1
#
_cell.length_a   1.000
_cell.length_b   1.000
_cell.length_c   1.000
_cell.angle_alpha   90.00
_cell.angle_beta   90.00
_cell.angle_gamma   90.00
#
_symmetry.space_group_name_H-M   'P 1'
#
loop_
_entity.id
_entity.type
_entity.pdbx_description
1 polymer ?
#
loop_
_entity_poly.entity_id
_entity_poly.type
_entity_poly.pdbx_seq_one_letter_code
_entity_poly.pdbx_strand_id
1 'polypeptide(L)'
;MSDQGWDKHAVHARRLHERYILFILLAVLIGVITVKWSDVPKLTEYISFALTLASLLLAIMAIGYAIYSNHGLGLNLASLVSSIGEVKTIASTLSASSVTLSRDIQSLSEQTGGMDRRLAQIAENTRAQELSKQAIQEPAAPLPEPELSLPLEVRAYELDLVRFATVTSTTGRYVLFALTIAFLNKKEINMKELFERGEYQWGFLIATSSADIWDGPTKGYDQVNVESFPGADVGFATKLVALTQASAAESDIDTMPESVAEDFGRMRAYFEDKGFDLHGTLDAFRRVVKKK
;
A
#
# COMPACT_ATOMS: atom_id res chain seq x y z
N MET A 1 -31.49 -18.23 -2.58
CA MET A 1 -30.09 -18.47 -2.19
C MET A 1 -29.97 -19.89 -1.66
N SER A 2 -29.74 -20.90 -2.51
CA SER A 2 -29.40 -22.26 -2.06
C SER A 2 -28.96 -23.20 -3.20
N ASP A 3 -28.26 -22.71 -4.25
CA ASP A 3 -27.92 -23.55 -5.43
C ASP A 3 -26.42 -23.64 -5.75
N GLN A 4 -25.54 -23.12 -4.90
CA GLN A 4 -24.07 -23.16 -5.13
C GLN A 4 -23.34 -24.37 -4.51
N GLY A 5 -24.08 -25.37 -3.99
CA GLY A 5 -23.50 -26.53 -3.31
C GLY A 5 -23.26 -27.76 -4.20
N TRP A 6 -24.05 -27.93 -5.27
CA TRP A 6 -24.08 -29.18 -6.05
C TRP A 6 -22.97 -29.29 -7.10
N ASP A 7 -22.43 -28.18 -7.57
CA ASP A 7 -21.43 -28.18 -8.65
C ASP A 7 -20.04 -28.66 -8.20
N LYS A 8 -19.67 -28.43 -6.93
CA LYS A 8 -18.34 -28.81 -6.42
C LYS A 8 -18.16 -30.32 -6.34
N HIS A 9 -19.21 -31.06 -5.98
CA HIS A 9 -19.18 -32.52 -5.92
C HIS A 9 -19.12 -33.15 -7.32
N ALA A 10 -19.80 -32.56 -8.31
CA ALA A 10 -19.77 -33.04 -9.69
C ALA A 10 -18.38 -32.85 -10.35
N VAL A 11 -17.67 -31.75 -10.05
CA VAL A 11 -16.32 -31.50 -10.58
C VAL A 11 -15.29 -32.47 -9.99
N HIS A 12 -15.38 -32.78 -8.69
CA HIS A 12 -14.48 -33.76 -8.06
C HIS A 12 -14.72 -35.19 -8.58
N ALA A 13 -15.98 -35.60 -8.76
CA ALA A 13 -16.32 -36.91 -9.31
C ALA A 13 -15.77 -37.12 -10.74
N ARG A 14 -15.81 -36.08 -11.60
CA ARG A 14 -15.24 -36.14 -12.96
C ARG A 14 -13.71 -36.31 -12.96
N ARG A 15 -12.99 -35.57 -12.14
CA ARG A 15 -11.51 -35.68 -12.04
C ARG A 15 -11.05 -37.06 -11.57
N LEU A 16 -11.81 -37.68 -10.66
CA LEU A 16 -11.55 -39.05 -10.20
C LEU A 16 -11.83 -40.09 -11.30
N HIS A 17 -12.92 -39.95 -12.03
CA HIS A 17 -13.24 -40.84 -13.15
C HIS A 17 -12.19 -40.78 -14.27
N GLU A 18 -11.72 -39.57 -14.61
CA GLU A 18 -10.68 -39.38 -15.64
C GLU A 18 -9.37 -40.09 -15.26
N ARG A 19 -8.91 -39.94 -14.00
CA ARG A 19 -7.72 -40.66 -13.50
C ARG A 19 -7.94 -42.17 -13.47
N TYR A 20 -9.11 -42.63 -13.07
CA TYR A 20 -9.41 -44.06 -12.98
C TYR A 20 -9.42 -44.74 -14.34
N ILE A 21 -10.05 -44.12 -15.34
CA ILE A 21 -10.05 -44.59 -16.73
C ILE A 21 -8.63 -44.61 -17.29
N LEU A 22 -7.85 -43.56 -17.05
CA LEU A 22 -6.45 -43.48 -17.51
C LEU A 22 -5.58 -44.58 -16.89
N PHE A 23 -5.80 -44.90 -15.61
CA PHE A 23 -5.11 -45.99 -14.93
C PHE A 23 -5.48 -47.38 -15.47
N ILE A 24 -6.76 -47.64 -15.70
CA ILE A 24 -7.21 -48.91 -16.31
C ILE A 24 -6.66 -49.05 -17.73
N LEU A 25 -6.72 -47.98 -18.53
CA LEU A 25 -6.18 -47.97 -19.89
C LEU A 25 -4.68 -48.28 -19.89
N LEU A 26 -3.92 -47.69 -18.96
CA LEU A 26 -2.50 -47.95 -18.79
C LEU A 26 -2.22 -49.40 -18.36
N ALA A 27 -3.01 -49.95 -17.44
CA ALA A 27 -2.86 -51.33 -16.99
C ALA A 27 -3.14 -52.34 -18.12
N VAL A 28 -4.17 -52.09 -18.93
CA VAL A 28 -4.48 -52.91 -20.12
C VAL A 28 -3.36 -52.79 -21.15
N LEU A 29 -2.83 -51.58 -21.39
CA LEU A 29 -1.71 -51.37 -22.29
C LEU A 29 -0.48 -52.19 -21.87
N ILE A 30 -0.13 -52.12 -20.58
CA ILE A 30 0.98 -52.91 -20.01
C ILE A 30 0.71 -54.41 -20.19
N GLY A 31 -0.51 -54.88 -19.87
CA GLY A 31 -0.86 -56.30 -20.03
C GLY A 31 -0.74 -56.81 -21.47
N VAL A 32 -1.23 -56.04 -22.45
CA VAL A 32 -1.12 -56.39 -23.88
C VAL A 32 0.35 -56.42 -24.33
N ILE A 33 1.15 -55.46 -23.89
CA ILE A 33 2.59 -55.40 -24.12
C ILE A 33 3.25 -56.65 -23.53
N THR A 34 3.01 -56.97 -22.25
CA THR A 34 3.62 -58.12 -21.58
C THR A 34 3.30 -59.46 -22.26
N VAL A 35 2.05 -59.69 -22.65
CA VAL A 35 1.64 -60.96 -23.30
C VAL A 35 2.26 -61.11 -24.69
N LYS A 36 2.30 -60.04 -25.49
CA LYS A 36 2.88 -60.07 -26.85
C LYS A 36 4.41 -60.16 -26.84
N TRP A 37 5.06 -59.77 -25.75
CA TRP A 37 6.51 -59.62 -25.69
C TRP A 37 7.25 -60.87 -25.19
N SER A 38 6.54 -61.85 -24.65
CA SER A 38 7.12 -63.14 -24.23
C SER A 38 7.74 -63.93 -25.38
N ASP A 39 7.31 -63.71 -26.62
CA ASP A 39 7.70 -64.54 -27.78
C ASP A 39 8.97 -64.04 -28.51
N VAL A 40 9.52 -62.87 -28.16
CA VAL A 40 10.68 -62.28 -28.88
C VAL A 40 11.84 -62.00 -27.90
N PRO A 41 12.76 -62.95 -27.69
CA PRO A 41 13.79 -62.86 -26.64
C PRO A 41 14.79 -61.70 -26.81
N LYS A 42 15.03 -61.23 -28.04
CA LYS A 42 15.93 -60.09 -28.31
C LYS A 42 15.35 -58.74 -27.89
N LEU A 43 14.02 -58.63 -27.78
CA LEU A 43 13.39 -57.36 -27.43
C LEU A 43 13.60 -57.02 -25.95
N THR A 44 13.53 -58.03 -25.08
CA THR A 44 13.77 -57.91 -23.63
C THR A 44 15.16 -57.35 -23.31
N GLU A 45 16.16 -57.69 -24.12
CA GLU A 45 17.52 -57.18 -24.00
C GLU A 45 17.60 -55.68 -24.32
N TYR A 46 16.97 -55.23 -25.41
CA TYR A 46 16.89 -53.80 -25.75
C TYR A 46 16.14 -52.99 -24.71
N ILE A 47 15.05 -53.52 -24.15
CA ILE A 47 14.27 -52.85 -23.11
C ILE A 47 15.08 -52.74 -21.82
N SER A 48 15.76 -53.81 -21.43
CA SER A 48 16.63 -53.79 -20.24
C SER A 48 17.75 -52.77 -20.39
N PHE A 49 18.34 -52.67 -21.59
CA PHE A 49 19.32 -51.65 -21.93
C PHE A 49 18.74 -50.22 -21.91
N ALA A 50 17.53 -50.03 -22.45
CA ALA A 50 16.86 -48.74 -22.41
C ALA A 50 16.51 -48.31 -20.98
N LEU A 51 16.10 -49.25 -20.13
CA LEU A 51 15.81 -49.01 -18.71
C LEU A 51 17.05 -48.65 -17.91
N THR A 52 18.18 -49.32 -18.15
CA THR A 52 19.45 -48.95 -17.50
C THR A 52 19.94 -47.57 -17.95
N LEU A 53 19.81 -47.24 -19.24
CA LEU A 53 20.10 -45.90 -19.76
C LEU A 53 19.17 -44.83 -19.15
N ALA A 54 17.87 -45.12 -19.04
CA ALA A 54 16.91 -44.22 -18.41
C ALA A 54 17.22 -43.99 -16.92
N SER A 55 17.61 -45.05 -16.19
CA SER A 55 18.04 -44.94 -14.79
C SER A 55 19.29 -44.07 -14.64
N LEU A 56 20.27 -44.24 -15.53
CA LEU A 56 21.48 -43.41 -15.57
C LEU A 56 21.14 -41.93 -15.81
N LEU A 57 20.25 -41.64 -16.76
CA LEU A 57 19.79 -40.27 -17.03
C LEU A 57 19.05 -39.66 -15.84
N LEU A 58 18.18 -40.44 -15.19
CA LEU A 58 17.48 -39.98 -13.98
C LEU A 58 18.46 -39.67 -12.84
N ALA A 59 19.49 -40.50 -12.67
CA ALA A 59 20.53 -40.27 -11.67
C ALA A 59 21.30 -38.97 -11.94
N ILE A 60 21.65 -38.68 -13.19
CA ILE A 60 22.30 -37.42 -13.58
C ILE A 60 21.37 -36.22 -13.30
N MET A 61 20.10 -36.32 -13.66
CA MET A 61 19.11 -35.28 -13.37
C MET A 61 18.95 -35.03 -11.87
N ALA A 62 18.92 -36.10 -11.07
CA ALA A 62 18.83 -36.01 -9.61
C ALA A 62 20.06 -35.31 -8.99
N ILE A 63 21.27 -35.66 -9.46
CA ILE A 63 22.50 -34.99 -9.04
C ILE A 63 22.47 -33.51 -9.43
N GLY A 64 22.09 -33.20 -10.68
CA GLY A 64 21.97 -31.81 -11.15
C GLY A 64 20.98 -30.99 -10.32
N TYR A 65 19.82 -31.55 -10.01
CA TYR A 65 18.83 -30.91 -9.16
C TYR A 65 19.33 -30.71 -7.73
N ALA A 66 20.03 -31.68 -7.15
CA ALA A 66 20.62 -31.55 -5.82
C ALA A 66 21.66 -30.41 -5.77
N ILE A 67 22.49 -30.28 -6.80
CA ILE A 67 23.46 -29.17 -6.93
C ILE A 67 22.72 -27.84 -7.03
N TYR A 68 21.71 -27.72 -7.89
CA TYR A 68 20.93 -26.50 -8.05
C TYR A 68 20.21 -26.09 -6.76
N SER A 69 19.56 -27.06 -6.10
CA SER A 69 18.88 -26.85 -4.82
C SER A 69 19.82 -26.41 -3.72
N ASN A 70 21.05 -26.96 -3.67
CA ASN A 70 22.05 -26.54 -2.70
C ASN A 70 22.59 -25.13 -2.96
N HIS A 71 22.76 -24.72 -4.22
CA HIS A 71 23.15 -23.34 -4.55
C HIS A 71 22.06 -22.34 -4.15
N GLY A 72 20.78 -22.66 -4.41
CA GLY A 72 19.66 -21.84 -3.99
C GLY A 72 19.57 -21.69 -2.46
N LEU A 73 19.79 -22.79 -1.72
CA LEU A 73 19.83 -22.77 -0.25
C LEU A 73 20.93 -21.85 0.30
N GLY A 74 22.14 -21.90 -0.26
CA GLY A 74 23.25 -21.05 0.17
C GLY A 74 22.98 -19.56 -0.02
N LEU A 75 22.44 -19.17 -1.18
CA LEU A 75 22.05 -17.79 -1.46
C LEU A 75 20.92 -17.30 -0.55
N ASN A 76 19.91 -18.14 -0.33
CA ASN A 76 18.80 -17.81 0.56
C ASN A 76 19.26 -17.65 2.01
N LEU A 77 20.18 -18.49 2.49
CA LEU A 77 20.78 -18.34 3.82
C LEU A 77 21.61 -17.05 3.95
N ALA A 78 22.40 -16.70 2.94
CA ALA A 78 23.17 -15.46 2.94
C ALA A 78 22.25 -14.22 2.98
N SER A 79 21.20 -14.21 2.17
CA SER A 79 20.18 -13.16 2.16
C SER A 79 19.40 -13.09 3.48
N LEU A 80 19.13 -14.24 4.11
CA LEU A 80 18.48 -14.29 5.41
C LEU A 80 19.38 -13.71 6.51
N VAL A 81 20.68 -14.04 6.50
CA VAL A 81 21.67 -13.47 7.43
C VAL A 81 21.80 -11.96 7.25
N SER A 82 21.82 -11.44 6.02
CA SER A 82 21.86 -9.99 5.78
C SER A 82 20.59 -9.30 6.28
N SER A 83 19.42 -9.90 6.01
CA SER A 83 18.12 -9.40 6.48
C SER A 83 18.05 -9.34 8.01
N ILE A 84 18.57 -10.35 8.71
CA ILE A 84 18.67 -10.35 10.18
C ILE A 84 19.60 -9.21 10.66
N GLY A 85 20.70 -8.96 9.95
CA GLY A 85 21.61 -7.85 10.23
C GLY A 85 20.94 -6.48 10.11
N GLU A 86 20.13 -6.29 9.07
CA GLU A 86 19.34 -5.08 8.87
C GLU A 86 18.29 -4.91 9.98
N VAL A 87 17.56 -5.97 10.33
CA VAL A 87 16.58 -5.94 11.42
C VAL A 87 17.25 -5.57 12.75
N LYS A 88 18.44 -6.11 13.04
CA LYS A 88 19.21 -5.75 14.24
C LYS A 88 19.58 -4.27 14.24
N THR A 89 19.97 -3.73 13.08
CA THR A 89 20.29 -2.30 12.92
C THR A 89 19.04 -1.43 13.11
N ILE A 90 17.89 -1.83 12.54
CA ILE A 90 16.63 -1.11 12.74
C ILE A 90 16.24 -1.12 14.22
N ALA A 91 16.36 -2.26 14.90
CA ALA A 91 16.06 -2.39 16.32
C ALA A 91 16.97 -1.50 17.18
N SER A 92 18.28 -1.42 16.89
CA SER A 92 19.19 -0.53 17.63
C SER A 92 18.88 0.95 17.38
N THR A 93 18.54 1.31 16.13
CA THR A 93 18.15 2.68 15.77
C THR A 93 16.85 3.07 16.46
N LEU A 94 15.86 2.19 16.48
CA LEU A 94 14.59 2.40 17.18
C LEU A 94 14.80 2.58 18.70
N SER A 95 15.67 1.76 19.30
CA SER A 95 16.02 1.92 20.72
C SER A 95 16.67 3.28 20.99
N ALA A 96 17.56 3.74 20.12
CA ALA A 96 18.20 5.05 20.25
C ALA A 96 17.17 6.18 20.09
N SER A 97 16.29 6.10 19.08
CA SER A 97 15.21 7.07 18.86
C SER A 97 14.25 7.13 20.05
N SER A 98 13.91 6.00 20.66
CA SER A 98 13.06 5.94 21.86
C SER A 98 13.69 6.66 23.06
N VAL A 99 15.00 6.50 23.26
CA VAL A 99 15.75 7.22 24.30
C VAL A 99 15.75 8.73 24.04
N THR A 100 15.96 9.15 22.78
CA THR A 100 15.90 10.58 22.41
C THR A 100 14.51 11.15 22.63
N LEU A 101 13.46 10.45 22.19
CA LEU A 101 12.08 10.88 22.37
C LEU A 101 11.73 11.02 23.86
N SER A 102 12.18 10.09 24.70
CA SER A 102 11.98 10.18 26.15
C SER A 102 12.66 11.41 26.75
N ARG A 103 13.85 11.80 26.25
CA ARG A 103 14.53 13.03 26.68
C ARG A 103 13.78 14.28 26.23
N ASP A 104 13.29 14.28 24.99
CA ASP A 104 12.56 15.43 24.45
C ASP A 104 11.25 15.67 25.21
N ILE A 105 10.53 14.59 25.56
CA ILE A 105 9.33 14.66 26.42
C ILE A 105 9.68 15.24 27.79
N GLN A 106 10.78 14.80 28.39
CA GLN A 106 11.22 15.31 29.69
C GLN A 106 11.57 16.80 29.63
N SER A 107 12.29 17.22 28.58
CA SER A 107 12.62 18.63 28.34
C SER A 107 11.36 19.48 28.12
N LEU A 108 10.40 18.98 27.35
CA LEU A 108 9.13 19.66 27.12
C LEU A 108 8.37 19.86 28.44
N SER A 109 8.31 18.82 29.27
CA SER A 109 7.68 18.88 30.59
C SER A 109 8.32 19.94 31.50
N GLU A 110 9.65 20.04 31.50
CA GLU A 110 10.40 21.06 32.25
C GLU A 110 10.10 22.48 31.73
N GLN A 111 10.04 22.65 30.40
CA GLN A 111 9.71 23.92 29.78
C GLN A 111 8.29 24.36 30.12
N THR A 112 7.30 23.48 30.04
CA THR A 112 5.91 23.79 30.43
C THR A 112 5.79 24.14 31.91
N GLY A 113 6.45 23.40 32.81
CA GLY A 113 6.44 23.74 34.23
C GLY A 113 7.13 25.07 34.54
N GLY A 114 8.16 25.43 33.76
CA GLY A 114 8.77 26.77 33.79
C GLY A 114 7.83 27.86 33.28
N MET A 115 7.00 27.56 32.28
CA MET A 115 6.03 28.49 31.70
C MET A 115 4.90 28.81 32.69
N ASP A 116 4.39 27.82 33.42
CA ASP A 116 3.38 28.03 34.48
C ASP A 116 3.90 28.95 35.59
N ARG A 117 5.17 28.79 35.99
CA ARG A 117 5.80 29.68 36.98
C ARG A 117 5.95 31.10 36.45
N ARG A 118 6.32 31.27 35.18
CA ARG A 118 6.40 32.59 34.54
C ARG A 118 5.03 33.24 34.43
N LEU A 119 4.00 32.48 34.08
CA LEU A 119 2.62 32.96 34.04
C LEU A 119 2.14 33.40 35.43
N ALA A 120 2.45 32.63 36.49
CA ALA A 120 2.14 33.01 37.86
C ALA A 120 2.85 34.33 38.27
N GLN A 121 4.12 34.48 37.92
CA GLN A 121 4.87 35.73 38.17
C GLN A 121 4.31 36.93 37.38
N ILE A 122 3.92 36.73 36.12
CA ILE A 122 3.28 37.78 35.33
C ILE A 122 1.97 38.19 35.99
N ALA A 123 1.11 37.24 36.37
CA ALA A 123 -0.15 37.53 37.03
C ALA A 123 0.04 38.30 38.35
N GLU A 124 1.05 37.94 39.14
CA GLU A 124 1.39 38.62 40.39
C GLU A 124 1.93 40.05 40.14
N ASN A 125 2.82 40.22 39.16
CA ASN A 125 3.35 41.53 38.77
C ASN A 125 2.27 42.46 38.19
N THR A 126 1.34 41.92 37.38
CA THR A 126 0.19 42.67 36.88
C THR A 126 -0.72 43.11 38.01
N ARG A 127 -0.97 42.24 39.00
CA ARG A 127 -1.77 42.59 40.18
C ARG A 127 -1.11 43.66 41.05
N ALA A 128 0.22 43.61 41.20
CA ALA A 128 0.99 44.64 41.89
C ALA A 128 0.96 45.99 41.14
N GLN A 129 0.98 45.97 39.80
CA GLN A 129 0.82 47.18 38.97
C GLN A 129 -0.59 47.78 39.08
N GLU A 130 -1.63 46.97 39.10
CA GLU A 130 -3.02 47.42 39.30
C GLU A 130 -3.19 48.09 40.68
N LEU A 131 -2.65 47.49 41.75
CA LEU A 131 -2.65 48.07 43.10
C LEU A 131 -1.85 49.39 43.17
N SER A 132 -0.73 49.48 42.45
CA SER A 132 0.05 50.71 42.34
C SER A 132 -0.69 51.83 41.58
N LYS A 133 -1.54 51.49 40.60
CA LYS A 133 -2.37 52.46 39.87
C LYS A 133 -3.55 52.96 40.72
N GLN A 134 -4.12 52.11 41.58
CA GLN A 134 -5.20 52.50 42.49
C GLN A 134 -4.77 53.49 43.59
N ALA A 135 -3.47 53.57 43.91
CA ALA A 135 -2.95 54.54 44.89
C ALA A 135 -2.78 55.98 44.34
N ILE A 136 -3.03 56.23 43.04
CA ILE A 136 -2.72 57.51 42.38
C ILE A 136 -3.95 58.23 41.76
N GLN A 137 -5.19 57.71 41.83
CA GLN A 137 -6.34 58.41 41.23
C GLN A 137 -7.48 58.75 42.21
N GLU A 138 -7.62 60.06 42.46
CA GLU A 138 -8.88 60.79 42.72
C GLU A 138 -9.95 60.45 41.65
N PRO A 139 -11.25 60.68 41.94
CA PRO A 139 -12.35 60.10 41.21
C PRO A 139 -12.54 60.76 39.84
N ALA A 140 -12.04 60.11 38.79
CA ALA A 140 -12.41 60.39 37.41
C ALA A 140 -13.34 59.29 36.89
N ALA A 141 -14.34 59.73 36.14
CA ALA A 141 -15.53 59.01 35.68
C ALA A 141 -15.26 57.62 35.03
N PRO A 142 -16.25 56.71 35.06
CA PRO A 142 -16.06 55.33 34.61
C PRO A 142 -15.84 55.30 33.10
N LEU A 143 -14.64 54.86 32.70
CA LEU A 143 -14.32 54.50 31.33
C LEU A 143 -14.75 53.05 31.08
N PRO A 144 -15.35 52.76 29.91
CA PRO A 144 -15.90 51.45 29.59
C PRO A 144 -14.79 50.41 29.37
N GLU A 145 -15.01 49.21 29.89
CA GLU A 145 -14.14 48.05 29.73
C GLU A 145 -13.95 47.70 28.24
N PRO A 146 -12.71 47.53 27.75
CA PRO A 146 -12.50 46.97 26.43
C PRO A 146 -12.73 45.46 26.50
N GLU A 147 -13.89 45.01 26.00
CA GLU A 147 -14.11 43.63 25.61
C GLU A 147 -13.04 43.24 24.58
N LEU A 148 -12.04 42.47 25.01
CA LEU A 148 -11.05 41.88 24.11
C LEU A 148 -11.69 40.67 23.42
N SER A 149 -12.68 40.94 22.57
CA SER A 149 -13.10 40.00 21.53
C SER A 149 -12.01 39.98 20.46
N LEU A 150 -11.02 39.08 20.60
CA LEU A 150 -10.18 38.72 19.47
C LEU A 150 -11.10 38.14 18.40
N PRO A 151 -11.28 38.80 17.24
CA PRO A 151 -11.98 38.17 16.14
C PRO A 151 -11.05 37.08 15.64
N LEU A 152 -11.27 35.86 16.10
CA LEU A 152 -10.76 34.69 15.41
C LEU A 152 -11.56 34.60 14.11
N GLU A 153 -11.22 35.44 13.13
CA GLU A 153 -11.59 35.22 11.75
C GLU A 153 -10.91 33.91 11.35
N VAL A 154 -11.61 32.80 11.59
CA VAL A 154 -11.35 31.54 10.92
C VAL A 154 -11.67 31.81 9.47
N ARG A 155 -10.71 32.37 8.73
CA ARG A 155 -10.77 32.39 7.29
C ARG A 155 -10.88 30.93 6.89
N ALA A 156 -12.01 30.57 6.30
CA ALA A 156 -12.16 29.32 5.60
C ALA A 156 -11.04 29.28 4.55
N TYR A 157 -9.95 28.59 4.87
CA TYR A 157 -8.90 28.34 3.92
C TYR A 157 -9.50 27.36 2.92
N GLU A 158 -9.83 27.85 1.73
CA GLU A 158 -10.09 26.96 0.60
C GLU A 158 -8.84 26.11 0.41
N LEU A 159 -9.00 24.81 0.62
CA LEU A 159 -7.91 23.86 0.49
C LEU A 159 -7.49 23.83 -0.99
N ASP A 160 -6.32 24.39 -1.28
CA ASP A 160 -5.73 24.29 -2.62
C ASP A 160 -5.24 22.85 -2.84
N LEU A 161 -6.14 22.03 -3.38
CA LEU A 161 -5.88 20.63 -3.65
C LEU A 161 -4.75 20.41 -4.68
N VAL A 162 -4.50 21.37 -5.57
CA VAL A 162 -3.39 21.32 -6.54
C VAL A 162 -2.07 21.44 -5.77
N ARG A 163 -1.99 22.41 -4.86
CA ARG A 163 -0.85 22.57 -3.96
C ARG A 163 -0.71 21.37 -3.02
N PHE A 164 -1.80 20.81 -2.52
CA PHE A 164 -1.77 19.61 -1.70
C PHE A 164 -1.15 18.41 -2.46
N ALA A 165 -1.59 18.19 -3.70
CA ALA A 165 -1.05 17.14 -4.55
C ALA A 165 0.44 17.34 -4.90
N THR A 166 0.92 18.58 -4.97
CA THR A 166 2.34 18.86 -5.23
C THR A 166 3.22 18.75 -3.99
N VAL A 167 2.70 18.99 -2.79
CA VAL A 167 3.51 18.88 -1.55
C VAL A 167 3.43 17.52 -0.89
N THR A 168 2.43 16.70 -1.23
CA THR A 168 2.30 15.35 -0.68
C THR A 168 3.39 14.40 -1.19
N SER A 169 3.66 13.34 -0.42
CA SER A 169 4.65 12.33 -0.77
C SER A 169 4.29 11.60 -2.07
N THR A 170 5.28 10.99 -2.72
CA THR A 170 5.06 10.18 -3.93
C THR A 170 4.02 9.08 -3.69
N THR A 171 4.08 8.38 -2.56
CA THR A 171 3.09 7.38 -2.17
C THR A 171 1.69 7.99 -1.98
N GLY A 172 1.61 9.17 -1.34
CA GLY A 172 0.36 9.91 -1.20
C GLY A 172 -0.24 10.30 -2.56
N ARG A 173 0.60 10.70 -3.52
CA ARG A 173 0.17 10.99 -4.90
C ARG A 173 -0.42 9.76 -5.58
N TYR A 174 0.16 8.57 -5.40
CA TYR A 174 -0.42 7.33 -5.94
C TYR A 174 -1.75 6.97 -5.31
N VAL A 175 -1.90 7.16 -3.99
CA VAL A 175 -3.19 6.97 -3.33
C VAL A 175 -4.22 7.93 -3.92
N LEU A 176 -3.90 9.22 -4.05
CA LEU A 176 -4.80 10.19 -4.68
C LEU A 176 -5.15 9.83 -6.13
N PHE A 177 -4.18 9.34 -6.90
CA PHE A 177 -4.41 8.85 -8.26
C PHE A 177 -5.36 7.66 -8.28
N ALA A 178 -5.11 6.66 -7.44
CA ALA A 178 -5.95 5.46 -7.34
C ALA A 178 -7.40 5.82 -6.98
N LEU A 179 -7.58 6.70 -5.99
CA LEU A 179 -8.88 7.24 -5.61
C LEU A 179 -9.56 7.98 -6.75
N THR A 180 -8.80 8.76 -7.52
CA THR A 180 -9.31 9.50 -8.69
C THR A 180 -9.79 8.55 -9.79
N ILE A 181 -9.00 7.52 -10.11
CA ILE A 181 -9.40 6.50 -11.11
C ILE A 181 -10.65 5.76 -10.65
N ALA A 182 -10.72 5.40 -9.38
CA ALA A 182 -11.88 4.73 -8.82
C ALA A 182 -13.15 5.58 -8.82
N PHE A 183 -13.02 6.87 -8.47
CA PHE A 183 -14.10 7.84 -8.60
C PHE A 183 -14.63 7.91 -10.02
N LEU A 184 -13.74 8.09 -11.00
CA LEU A 184 -14.11 8.27 -12.41
C LEU A 184 -14.78 7.03 -12.99
N ASN A 185 -14.36 5.84 -12.54
CA ASN A 185 -14.95 4.57 -12.98
C ASN A 185 -16.17 4.15 -12.14
N LYS A 186 -16.49 4.85 -11.05
CA LYS A 186 -17.52 4.48 -10.07
C LYS A 186 -17.37 3.03 -9.58
N LYS A 187 -16.13 2.63 -9.32
CA LYS A 187 -15.76 1.26 -8.88
C LYS A 187 -15.06 1.34 -7.53
N GLU A 188 -15.33 0.37 -6.67
CA GLU A 188 -14.62 0.19 -5.40
C GLU A 188 -13.18 -0.30 -5.66
N ILE A 189 -12.25 0.10 -4.80
CA ILE A 189 -10.84 -0.33 -4.83
C ILE A 189 -10.50 -1.11 -3.57
N ASN A 190 -9.74 -2.19 -3.74
CA ASN A 190 -9.17 -2.93 -2.62
C ASN A 190 -7.75 -2.43 -2.35
N MET A 191 -7.56 -1.66 -1.27
CA MET A 191 -6.27 -1.04 -0.94
C MET A 191 -5.20 -2.08 -0.60
N LYS A 192 -5.60 -3.25 -0.09
CA LYS A 192 -4.68 -4.35 0.25
C LYS A 192 -4.18 -5.10 -0.98
N GLU A 193 -5.02 -5.19 -2.01
CA GLU A 193 -4.58 -5.71 -3.32
C GLU A 193 -3.72 -4.68 -4.07
N LEU A 194 -3.97 -3.39 -3.85
CA LEU A 194 -3.26 -2.31 -4.52
C LEU A 194 -1.89 -2.00 -3.90
N PHE A 195 -1.76 -2.14 -2.58
CA PHE A 195 -0.54 -1.84 -1.83
C PHE A 195 -0.18 -3.00 -0.90
N GLU A 196 1.01 -3.58 -1.08
CA GLU A 196 1.48 -4.71 -0.27
C GLU A 196 1.78 -4.32 1.18
N ARG A 197 2.22 -3.08 1.40
CA ARG A 197 2.33 -2.43 2.70
C ARG A 197 1.27 -1.35 2.77
N GLY A 198 0.33 -1.44 3.70
CA GLY A 198 -0.84 -0.55 3.74
C GLY A 198 -0.80 0.55 4.81
N GLU A 199 0.13 0.50 5.77
CA GLU A 199 0.08 1.37 6.96
C GLU A 199 0.13 2.86 6.63
N TYR A 200 1.04 3.25 5.72
CA TYR A 200 1.18 4.64 5.29
C TYR A 200 -0.04 5.10 4.48
N GLN A 201 -0.50 4.27 3.55
CA GLN A 201 -1.61 4.56 2.64
C GLN A 201 -2.90 4.71 3.43
N TRP A 202 -3.10 3.89 4.46
CA TRP A 202 -4.21 4.02 5.39
C TRP A 202 -4.11 5.29 6.23
N GLY A 203 -2.95 5.59 6.81
CA GLY A 203 -2.74 6.85 7.53
C GLY A 203 -2.99 8.07 6.64
N PHE A 204 -2.54 8.00 5.39
CA PHE A 204 -2.76 9.03 4.39
C PHE A 204 -4.25 9.18 4.04
N LEU A 205 -4.97 8.07 3.80
CA LEU A 205 -6.41 8.08 3.55
C LEU A 205 -7.20 8.72 4.70
N ILE A 206 -6.88 8.34 5.94
CA ILE A 206 -7.53 8.89 7.13
C ILE A 206 -7.26 10.40 7.23
N ALA A 207 -6.02 10.83 6.98
CA ALA A 207 -5.67 12.24 6.98
C ALA A 207 -6.40 13.02 5.89
N THR A 208 -6.49 12.49 4.67
CA THR A 208 -7.22 13.12 3.57
C THR A 208 -8.72 13.17 3.81
N SER A 209 -9.29 12.12 4.41
CA SER A 209 -10.70 12.08 4.78
C SER A 209 -11.02 13.11 5.87
N SER A 210 -10.14 13.24 6.87
CA SER A 210 -10.29 14.23 7.96
C SER A 210 -10.15 15.68 7.48
N ALA A 211 -9.53 15.87 6.31
CA ALA A 211 -9.36 17.17 5.68
C ALA A 211 -10.48 17.49 4.65
N ASP A 212 -11.57 16.69 4.64
CA ASP A 212 -12.66 16.79 3.66
C ASP A 212 -12.18 16.74 2.19
N ILE A 213 -11.04 16.10 1.91
CA ILE A 213 -10.53 15.92 0.54
C ILE A 213 -11.30 14.83 -0.18
N TRP A 214 -11.80 13.87 0.59
CA TRP A 214 -12.47 12.67 0.14
C TRP A 214 -13.57 12.36 1.14
N ASP A 215 -14.74 11.94 0.65
CA ASP A 215 -15.80 11.40 1.49
C ASP A 215 -16.35 10.13 0.86
N GLY A 216 -16.02 9.01 1.49
CA GLY A 216 -16.45 7.70 1.02
C GLY A 216 -16.35 6.65 2.13
N PRO A 217 -17.37 5.78 2.23
CA PRO A 217 -17.44 4.79 3.28
C PRO A 217 -16.32 3.77 3.13
N THR A 218 -15.53 3.58 4.18
CA THR A 218 -14.60 2.45 4.28
C THR A 218 -15.39 1.22 4.72
N LYS A 219 -15.53 0.24 3.82
CA LYS A 219 -16.10 -1.06 4.18
C LYS A 219 -14.98 -1.92 4.76
N GLY A 220 -14.64 -1.65 6.02
CA GLY A 220 -13.51 -2.27 6.70
C GLY A 220 -12.15 -1.72 6.25
N TYR A 221 -11.07 -2.36 6.72
CA TYR A 221 -9.66 -1.98 6.46
C TYR A 221 -9.15 -2.38 5.07
N ASP A 222 -10.03 -2.79 4.15
CA ASP A 222 -9.61 -3.36 2.87
C ASP A 222 -10.27 -2.66 1.66
N GLN A 223 -11.51 -2.19 1.79
CA GLN A 223 -12.29 -1.65 0.66
C GLN A 223 -12.63 -0.18 0.82
N VAL A 224 -12.37 0.57 -0.24
CA VAL A 224 -12.61 2.02 -0.33
C VAL A 224 -13.61 2.29 -1.45
N ASN A 225 -14.77 2.85 -1.09
CA ASN A 225 -15.81 3.22 -2.04
C ASN A 225 -15.82 4.73 -2.25
N VAL A 226 -15.55 5.16 -3.49
CA VAL A 226 -15.43 6.57 -3.86
C VAL A 226 -16.77 7.10 -4.35
N GLU A 227 -17.65 7.45 -3.42
CA GLU A 227 -18.96 8.01 -3.79
C GLU A 227 -18.86 9.50 -4.11
N SER A 228 -18.00 10.23 -3.39
CA SER A 228 -17.81 11.65 -3.61
C SER A 228 -16.38 12.11 -3.31
N PHE A 229 -15.92 13.08 -4.10
CA PHE A 229 -14.77 13.91 -3.75
C PHE A 229 -15.30 15.33 -3.54
N PRO A 230 -15.31 15.84 -2.30
CA PRO A 230 -15.69 17.23 -2.04
C PRO A 230 -14.76 18.17 -2.80
N GLY A 231 -15.33 19.09 -3.60
CA GLY A 231 -14.56 20.03 -4.41
C GLY A 231 -13.91 19.47 -5.67
N ALA A 232 -14.06 18.17 -5.97
CA ALA A 232 -13.62 17.62 -7.25
C ALA A 232 -14.70 17.79 -8.32
N ASP A 233 -14.66 18.89 -9.05
CA ASP A 233 -15.19 18.84 -10.40
C ASP A 233 -14.33 17.87 -11.25
N VAL A 234 -14.85 17.41 -12.38
CA VAL A 234 -14.10 16.56 -13.32
C VAL A 234 -12.75 17.22 -13.68
N GLY A 235 -12.68 18.55 -13.67
CA GLY A 235 -11.47 19.33 -13.92
C GLY A 235 -10.38 19.18 -12.85
N PHE A 236 -10.74 18.98 -11.58
CA PHE A 236 -9.80 18.72 -10.49
C PHE A 236 -9.22 17.31 -10.60
N ALA A 237 -10.08 16.29 -10.75
CA ALA A 237 -9.65 14.91 -11.02
C ALA A 237 -8.69 14.86 -12.22
N THR A 238 -9.02 15.62 -13.26
CA THR A 238 -8.19 15.82 -14.45
C THR A 238 -6.83 16.44 -14.09
N LYS A 239 -6.78 17.55 -13.34
CA LYS A 239 -5.52 18.18 -12.93
C LYS A 239 -4.65 17.28 -12.04
N LEU A 240 -5.27 16.50 -11.16
CA LEU A 240 -4.55 15.63 -10.24
C LEU A 240 -3.91 14.44 -10.96
N VAL A 241 -4.61 13.89 -11.96
CA VAL A 241 -4.05 12.92 -12.92
C VAL A 241 -2.92 13.54 -13.74
N ALA A 242 -3.07 14.79 -14.20
CA ALA A 242 -2.00 15.50 -14.92
C ALA A 242 -0.74 15.64 -14.06
N LEU A 243 -0.91 16.02 -12.79
CA LEU A 243 0.19 16.23 -11.85
C LEU A 243 0.89 14.92 -11.48
N THR A 244 0.14 13.83 -11.35
CA THR A 244 0.73 12.52 -11.10
C THR A 244 1.46 11.98 -12.33
N GLN A 245 0.93 12.20 -13.54
CA GLN A 245 1.63 11.84 -14.76
C GLN A 245 2.84 12.71 -15.06
N ALA A 246 2.74 14.03 -14.85
CA ALA A 246 3.87 14.94 -15.00
C ALA A 246 4.96 14.60 -13.98
N SER A 247 4.57 14.31 -12.74
CA SER A 247 5.51 13.82 -11.72
C SER A 247 6.12 12.47 -12.06
N ALA A 248 5.40 11.58 -12.75
CA ALA A 248 5.90 10.28 -13.19
C ALA A 248 6.73 10.36 -14.49
N ALA A 249 6.57 11.44 -15.27
CA ALA A 249 7.31 11.71 -16.51
C ALA A 249 8.54 12.60 -16.29
N GLU A 250 8.53 13.48 -15.29
CA GLU A 250 9.69 14.28 -14.86
C GLU A 250 10.66 13.50 -13.99
N SER A 251 10.18 12.48 -13.27
CA SER A 251 11.06 11.43 -12.77
C SER A 251 11.37 10.52 -13.94
N ASP A 252 12.59 10.58 -14.48
CA ASP A 252 13.08 9.56 -15.41
C ASP A 252 12.74 8.21 -14.79
N ILE A 253 11.97 7.37 -15.50
CA ILE A 253 11.59 6.02 -15.00
C ILE A 253 12.87 5.24 -14.61
N ASP A 254 13.98 5.56 -15.28
CA ASP A 254 15.32 5.01 -15.02
C ASP A 254 15.99 5.54 -13.72
N THR A 255 15.46 6.60 -13.11
CA THR A 255 15.95 7.20 -11.85
C THR A 255 15.04 6.98 -10.65
N MET A 256 13.86 6.40 -10.85
CA MET A 256 12.95 6.08 -9.75
C MET A 256 13.55 4.97 -8.88
N PRO A 257 13.40 5.04 -7.54
CA PRO A 257 13.69 3.90 -6.69
C PRO A 257 12.91 2.67 -7.20
N GLU A 258 13.57 1.53 -7.29
CA GLU A 258 13.00 0.30 -7.88
C GLU A 258 11.66 -0.09 -7.22
N SER A 259 11.53 0.15 -5.91
CA SER A 259 10.28 -0.06 -5.17
C SER A 259 9.10 0.78 -5.66
N VAL A 260 9.36 2.01 -6.12
CA VAL A 260 8.34 2.94 -6.60
C VAL A 260 7.87 2.56 -8.01
N ALA A 261 8.82 2.16 -8.87
CA ALA A 261 8.50 1.66 -10.20
C ALA A 261 7.68 0.36 -10.12
N GLU A 262 8.02 -0.52 -9.18
CA GLU A 262 7.28 -1.75 -8.91
C GLU A 262 5.86 -1.48 -8.44
N ASP A 263 5.67 -0.58 -7.46
CA ASP A 263 4.35 -0.17 -6.98
C ASP A 263 3.48 0.41 -8.10
N PHE A 264 4.06 1.23 -8.98
CA PHE A 264 3.34 1.79 -10.13
C PHE A 264 2.95 0.72 -11.15
N GLY A 265 3.86 -0.22 -11.43
CA GLY A 265 3.61 -1.37 -12.30
C GLY A 265 2.47 -2.24 -11.78
N ARG A 266 2.48 -2.53 -10.47
CA ARG A 266 1.41 -3.29 -9.78
C ARG A 266 0.08 -2.54 -9.82
N MET A 267 0.08 -1.24 -9.55
CA MET A 267 -1.13 -0.41 -9.60
C MET A 267 -1.75 -0.42 -11.01
N ARG A 268 -0.93 -0.29 -12.05
CA ARG A 268 -1.38 -0.37 -13.44
C ARG A 268 -1.96 -1.74 -13.76
N ALA A 269 -1.25 -2.81 -13.42
CA ALA A 269 -1.70 -4.18 -13.66
C ALA A 269 -3.02 -4.49 -12.93
N TYR A 270 -3.17 -4.00 -11.70
CA TYR A 270 -4.40 -4.12 -10.92
C TYR A 270 -5.58 -3.47 -11.64
N PHE A 271 -5.43 -2.23 -12.08
CA PHE A 271 -6.52 -1.51 -12.74
C PHE A 271 -6.88 -2.14 -14.10
N GLU A 272 -5.89 -2.62 -14.85
CA GLU A 272 -6.12 -3.35 -16.11
C GLU A 272 -6.86 -4.68 -15.86
N ASP A 273 -6.45 -5.47 -14.86
CA ASP A 273 -7.09 -6.74 -14.46
C ASP A 273 -8.56 -6.55 -14.04
N LYS A 274 -8.85 -5.50 -13.26
CA LYS A 274 -10.19 -5.19 -12.78
C LYS A 274 -11.05 -4.44 -13.81
N GLY A 275 -10.55 -4.29 -15.03
CA GLY A 275 -11.25 -3.67 -16.16
C GLY A 275 -11.56 -2.19 -15.94
N PHE A 276 -10.68 -1.45 -15.27
CA PHE A 276 -10.75 0.01 -15.24
C PHE A 276 -10.30 0.54 -16.60
N ASP A 277 -11.05 1.48 -17.16
CA ASP A 277 -10.72 2.05 -18.47
C ASP A 277 -9.64 3.12 -18.33
N LEU A 278 -8.40 2.70 -18.11
CA LEU A 278 -7.25 3.60 -18.00
C LEU A 278 -7.10 4.44 -19.27
N HIS A 279 -7.22 3.83 -20.45
CA HIS A 279 -7.02 4.53 -21.71
C HIS A 279 -8.12 5.55 -21.99
N GLY A 280 -9.39 5.20 -21.81
CA GLY A 280 -10.49 6.14 -21.98
C GLY A 280 -10.51 7.24 -20.92
N THR A 281 -10.08 6.94 -19.68
CA THR A 281 -9.90 7.95 -18.64
C THR A 281 -8.79 8.94 -19.01
N LEU A 282 -7.67 8.45 -19.56
CA LEU A 282 -6.55 9.27 -20.03
C LEU A 282 -6.86 10.05 -21.32
N ASP A 283 -7.69 9.51 -22.21
CA ASP A 283 -8.11 10.20 -23.43
C ASP A 283 -9.24 11.21 -23.18
N ALA A 284 -10.13 10.95 -22.22
CA ALA A 284 -11.05 11.95 -21.68
C ALA A 284 -10.25 13.11 -21.06
N PHE A 285 -9.21 12.79 -20.30
CA PHE A 285 -8.26 13.74 -19.72
C PHE A 285 -7.58 14.62 -20.79
N ARG A 286 -6.96 14.03 -21.82
CA ARG A 286 -6.30 14.78 -22.91
C ARG A 286 -7.27 15.74 -23.63
N ARG A 287 -8.55 15.36 -23.76
CA ARG A 287 -9.58 16.18 -24.38
C ARG A 287 -10.00 17.38 -23.51
N VAL A 288 -10.01 17.22 -22.19
CA VAL A 288 -10.32 18.32 -21.25
C VAL A 288 -9.15 19.31 -21.17
N VAL A 289 -7.91 18.82 -21.14
CA VAL A 289 -6.71 19.68 -21.10
C VAL A 289 -6.55 20.50 -22.39
N LYS A 290 -6.82 19.93 -23.57
CA LYS A 290 -6.74 20.65 -24.85
C LYS A 290 -7.83 21.71 -25.07
N LYS A 291 -8.87 21.75 -24.24
CA LYS A 291 -9.98 22.71 -24.36
C LYS A 291 -9.82 23.96 -23.49
N LYS A 292 -8.75 24.06 -22.71
CA LYS A 292 -8.32 25.27 -22.00
C LYS A 292 -7.09 25.85 -22.67
#